data_AF-A0A8H3J299-F1
#
_entry.id   AF-A0A8H3J299-F1
#
_cell.length_a   1.000
_cell.length_b   1.000
_cell.length_c   1.000
_cell.angle_alpha   90.00
_cell.angle_beta   90.00
_cell.angle_gamma   90.00
#
_symmetry.space_group_name_H-M   'P 1'
#
loop_
_entity.id
_entity.type
_entity.pdbx_description
1 polymer ?
#
loop_
_entity_poly.entity_id
_entity_poly.type
_entity_poly.pdbx_seq_one_letter_code
_entity_poly.pdbx_strand_id
1 'polypeptide(L)'
;MALTKSKEDAMNKIREDFGSFIEWVQQRDTPQFDGTIMAEARLVDASPSGKAVFEMDIGDKYSNLRGTMHGAAAALIFDNLSAAAFLPLIPSAKEQRKSVGQDFLLRGDSLTLKGLGKGLLEG
;
A
#
# COMPACT_ATOMS: atom_id res chain seq x y z
N MET A 1 -8.76 -2.25 -23.58
CA MET A 1 -9.58 -1.34 -22.76
C MET A 1 -9.06 -1.41 -21.33
N ALA A 2 -8.46 -0.34 -20.81
CA ALA A 2 -8.10 -0.27 -19.40
C ALA A 2 -9.41 -0.20 -18.60
N LEU A 3 -9.60 -1.10 -17.63
CA LEU A 3 -10.67 -1.01 -16.66
C LEU A 3 -10.51 0.33 -15.93
N THR A 4 -11.45 1.25 -16.12
CA THR A 4 -11.50 2.50 -15.35
C THR A 4 -11.82 2.13 -13.91
N LYS A 5 -10.79 2.13 -13.06
CA LYS A 5 -10.94 1.94 -11.61
C LYS A 5 -11.93 2.98 -11.07
N SER A 6 -12.86 2.57 -10.21
CA SER A 6 -13.91 3.44 -9.68
C SER A 6 -13.47 4.14 -8.39
N LYS A 7 -14.12 5.26 -8.04
CA LYS A 7 -13.96 5.91 -6.73
C LYS A 7 -14.22 4.93 -5.59
N GLU A 8 -15.22 4.07 -5.73
CA GLU A 8 -15.58 3.07 -4.73
C GLU A 8 -14.44 2.04 -4.53
N ASP A 9 -13.80 1.59 -5.61
CA ASP A 9 -12.64 0.69 -5.51
C ASP A 9 -11.47 1.35 -4.77
N ALA A 10 -11.23 2.64 -5.03
CA ALA A 10 -10.19 3.40 -4.35
C ALA A 10 -10.49 3.53 -2.85
N MET A 11 -11.74 3.86 -2.49
CA MET A 11 -12.17 3.93 -1.10
C MET A 11 -12.03 2.58 -0.39
N ASN A 12 -12.43 1.49 -1.03
CA ASN A 12 -12.40 0.16 -0.43
C ASN A 12 -10.97 -0.33 -0.21
N LYS A 13 -10.05 -0.12 -1.17
CA LYS A 13 -8.64 -0.45 -1.00
C LYS A 13 -8.00 0.23 0.22
N ILE A 14 -8.27 1.52 0.41
CA ILE A 14 -7.72 2.26 1.54
C ILE A 14 -8.34 1.78 2.86
N ARG A 15 -9.65 1.50 2.88
CA ARG A 15 -10.35 0.98 4.07
C ARG A 15 -9.85 -0.41 4.48
N GLU A 16 -9.61 -1.30 3.52
CA GLU A 16 -9.06 -2.64 3.77
C GLU A 16 -7.68 -2.55 4.43
N ASP A 17 -6.84 -1.63 3.96
CA ASP A 17 -5.51 -1.38 4.55
C ASP A 17 -5.61 -0.83 5.97
N PHE A 18 -6.44 0.20 6.20
CA PHE A 18 -6.72 0.73 7.53
C PHE A 18 -7.22 -0.36 8.49
N GLY A 19 -8.16 -1.20 8.04
CA GLY A 19 -8.67 -2.32 8.82
C GLY A 19 -7.58 -3.32 9.20
N SER A 20 -6.74 -3.71 8.23
CA SER A 20 -5.60 -4.61 8.46
C SER A 20 -4.61 -4.01 9.46
N PHE A 21 -4.35 -2.71 9.37
CA PHE A 21 -3.44 -2.01 10.27
C PHE A 21 -3.97 -1.97 11.71
N ILE A 22 -5.27 -1.69 11.89
CA ILE A 22 -5.93 -1.71 13.20
C ILE A 22 -5.84 -3.11 13.82
N GLU A 23 -6.12 -4.17 13.05
CA GLU A 23 -6.00 -5.55 13.52
C GLU A 23 -4.56 -5.89 13.95
N TRP A 24 -3.56 -5.48 13.17
CA TRP A 24 -2.14 -5.70 13.51
C TRP A 24 -1.72 -4.99 14.79
N VAL A 25 -2.24 -3.78 15.02
CA VAL A 25 -1.95 -3.00 16.22
C VAL A 25 -2.60 -3.64 17.45
N GLN A 26 -3.83 -4.15 17.32
CA GLN A 26 -4.53 -4.85 18.41
C GLN A 26 -3.83 -6.15 18.85
N GLN A 27 -3.02 -6.75 17.98
CA GLN A 27 -2.27 -7.97 18.26
C GLN A 27 -0.93 -7.72 18.98
N ARG A 28 -0.55 -6.46 19.25
CA ARG A 28 0.71 -6.12 19.89
C ARG A 28 0.51 -5.53 21.28
N ASP A 29 1.34 -5.95 22.22
CA ASP A 29 1.33 -5.45 23.60
C ASP A 29 1.70 -3.96 23.70
N THR A 30 2.40 -3.43 22.70
CA THR A 30 2.75 -2.01 22.60
C THR A 30 2.12 -1.38 21.37
N PRO A 31 1.15 -0.46 21.53
CA PRO A 31 0.59 0.27 20.42
C PRO A 31 1.69 1.12 19.78
N GLN A 32 1.98 0.85 18.51
CA GLN A 32 2.88 1.68 17.71
C GLN A 32 2.20 2.99 17.34
N PHE A 33 3.01 4.03 17.18
CA PHE A 33 2.57 5.38 16.84
C PHE A 33 1.69 5.38 15.58
N ASP A 34 2.07 4.58 14.57
CA ASP A 34 1.33 4.40 13.33
C ASP A 34 -0.10 3.89 13.57
N GLY A 35 -0.26 2.99 14.55
CA GLY A 35 -1.57 2.43 14.88
C GLY A 35 -2.53 3.45 15.46
N THR A 36 -1.99 4.42 16.20
CA THR A 36 -2.78 5.52 16.73
C THR A 36 -3.24 6.45 15.61
N ILE A 37 -2.34 6.78 14.66
CA ILE A 37 -2.68 7.61 13.50
C ILE A 37 -3.76 6.92 12.66
N MET A 38 -3.59 5.63 12.34
CA MET A 38 -4.52 4.88 11.48
C MET A 38 -5.88 4.63 12.16
N ALA A 39 -5.93 4.57 13.50
CA ALA A 39 -7.19 4.46 14.24
C ALA A 39 -7.97 5.79 14.35
N GLU A 40 -7.27 6.93 14.34
CA GLU A 40 -7.90 8.25 14.49
C GLU A 40 -8.19 8.95 13.17
N ALA A 41 -7.42 8.65 12.13
CA ALA A 41 -7.66 9.21 10.81
C ALA A 41 -8.90 8.58 10.17
N ARG A 42 -9.79 9.44 9.66
CA ARG A 42 -10.98 9.08 8.92
C ARG A 42 -10.79 9.38 7.44
N LEU A 43 -10.93 8.37 6.59
CA LEU A 43 -11.02 8.56 5.15
C LEU A 43 -12.35 9.22 4.77
N VAL A 44 -12.30 10.41 4.18
CA VAL A 44 -13.45 11.18 3.70
C VAL A 44 -13.70 10.94 2.21
N ASP A 45 -12.64 10.97 1.40
CA ASP A 45 -12.73 10.76 -0.05
C ASP A 45 -11.45 10.13 -0.61
N ALA A 46 -11.56 9.46 -1.75
CA ALA A 46 -10.45 8.87 -2.49
C ALA A 46 -10.73 8.83 -3.99
N SER A 47 -9.65 8.82 -4.77
CA SER A 47 -9.66 8.73 -6.21
C SER A 47 -8.75 7.58 -6.67
N PRO A 48 -9.09 6.89 -7.77
CA PRO A 48 -8.20 5.97 -8.46
C PRO A 48 -6.86 6.57 -8.87
N SER A 49 -6.78 7.90 -8.97
CA SER A 49 -5.56 8.64 -9.30
C SER A 49 -4.59 8.83 -8.13
N GLY A 50 -4.87 8.24 -6.96
CA GLY A 50 -4.05 8.40 -5.76
C GLY A 50 -4.26 9.71 -5.01
N LYS A 51 -5.43 10.34 -5.19
CA LYS A 51 -5.85 11.46 -4.32
C LYS A 51 -6.70 10.90 -3.20
N ALA A 52 -6.50 11.38 -1.98
CA ALA A 52 -7.36 11.06 -0.85
C ALA A 52 -7.51 12.27 0.08
N VAL A 53 -8.63 12.33 0.78
CA VAL A 53 -8.93 13.32 1.81
C VAL A 53 -9.14 12.56 3.11
N PHE A 54 -8.36 12.93 4.12
CA PHE A 54 -8.45 12.39 5.46
C PHE A 54 -8.76 13.50 6.45
N GLU A 55 -9.51 13.18 7.49
CA GLU A 55 -9.74 14.03 8.65
C GLU A 55 -9.21 13.35 9.89
N MET A 56 -8.54 14.10 10.75
CA MET A 56 -8.00 13.59 12.00
C MET A 56 -7.94 14.72 13.01
N ASP A 57 -8.36 14.46 14.24
CA ASP A 57 -8.24 15.41 15.33
C ASP A 57 -6.79 15.46 15.82
N ILE A 58 -6.21 16.66 15.82
CA ILE A 58 -4.86 16.90 16.32
C ILE A 58 -4.94 17.40 17.76
N GLY A 59 -4.38 16.62 18.69
CA GLY A 59 -4.29 16.96 20.11
C GLY A 59 -2.86 16.98 20.66
N ASP A 60 -2.74 17.29 21.95
CA ASP A 60 -1.47 17.53 22.65
C ASP A 60 -0.48 16.36 22.62
N LYS A 61 -0.95 15.13 22.41
CA LYS A 61 -0.10 13.95 22.24
C LYS A 61 0.83 14.01 21.02
N TYR A 62 0.50 14.87 20.05
CA TYR A 62 1.35 15.14 18.88
C TYR A 62 2.25 16.37 19.08
N SER A 63 2.24 16.98 20.26
CA SER A 63 3.04 18.17 20.55
C SER A 63 4.47 17.84 20.99
N ASN A 64 5.35 18.82 20.81
CA ASN A 64 6.69 18.84 21.39
C ASN A 64 6.67 19.56 22.75
N LEU A 65 7.83 19.65 23.42
CA LEU A 65 7.97 20.32 24.72
C LEU A 65 7.57 21.81 24.74
N ARG A 66 7.40 22.44 23.57
CA ARG A 66 6.95 23.83 23.42
C ARG A 66 5.44 23.95 23.21
N GLY A 67 4.69 22.85 23.23
CA GLY A 67 3.25 22.83 22.99
C GLY A 67 2.85 23.06 21.53
N THR A 68 3.79 22.95 20.58
CA THR A 68 3.50 23.00 19.14
C THR A 68 3.59 21.60 18.53
N MET A 69 3.08 21.41 17.32
CA MET A 69 3.22 20.15 16.57
C MET A 69 4.68 19.65 16.58
N HIS A 70 4.90 18.40 16.98
CA HIS A 70 6.19 17.74 16.93
C HIS A 70 6.52 17.39 15.48
N GLY A 71 7.70 17.79 14.99
CA GLY A 71 8.08 17.58 13.58
C GLY A 71 8.02 16.11 13.16
N ALA A 72 8.50 15.19 14.01
CA ALA A 72 8.42 13.76 13.74
C ALA A 72 6.97 13.22 13.74
N ALA A 73 6.08 13.79 14.55
CA ALA A 73 4.67 13.39 14.53
C ALA A 73 4.01 13.82 13.21
N ALA A 74 4.25 15.07 12.79
CA ALA A 74 3.78 15.57 11.50
C ALA A 74 4.30 14.72 10.32
N ALA A 75 5.59 14.34 10.36
CA ALA A 75 6.18 13.49 9.34
C ALA A 75 5.52 12.11 9.29
N LEU A 76 5.27 11.48 10.44
CA LEU A 76 4.60 10.17 10.50
C LEU A 76 3.14 10.22 10.05
N ILE A 77 2.41 11.27 10.40
CA ILE A 77 1.03 11.47 9.94
C ILE A 77 1.02 11.60 8.41
N PHE A 78 1.90 12.44 7.87
CA PHE A 78 1.99 12.64 6.43
C PHE A 78 2.39 11.35 5.70
N ASP A 79 3.39 10.63 6.22
CA ASP A 79 3.87 9.37 5.64
C ASP A 79 2.76 8.32 5.57
N ASN A 80 2.12 8.01 6.72
CA ASN A 80 1.05 7.02 6.78
C ASN A 80 -0.13 7.35 5.84
N LEU A 81 -0.59 8.61 5.84
CA LEU A 81 -1.75 9.01 5.03
C LEU A 81 -1.41 9.09 3.53
N SER A 82 -0.19 9.50 3.18
CA SER A 82 0.25 9.54 1.78
C SER A 82 0.51 8.14 1.22
N ALA A 83 1.07 7.23 2.03
CA ALA A 83 1.21 5.81 1.69
C ALA A 83 -0.17 5.18 1.42
N ALA A 84 -1.15 5.43 2.29
CA ALA A 84 -2.52 4.97 2.08
C ALA A 84 -3.14 5.53 0.80
N ALA A 85 -2.96 6.82 0.52
CA ALA A 85 -3.44 7.44 -0.71
C ALA A 85 -2.83 6.81 -1.98
N PHE A 86 -1.66 6.17 -1.88
CA PHE A 86 -0.98 5.51 -3.00
C PHE A 86 -1.57 4.12 -3.33
N LEU A 87 -2.27 3.46 -2.41
CA LEU A 87 -2.80 2.10 -2.58
C LEU A 87 -3.68 1.88 -3.82
N PRO A 88 -4.56 2.81 -4.24
CA PRO A 88 -5.35 2.64 -5.47
C PRO A 88 -4.50 2.46 -6.74
N LEU A 89 -3.28 3.01 -6.75
CA LEU A 89 -2.34 2.92 -7.86
C LEU A 89 -1.68 1.53 -7.94
N ILE A 90 -1.46 0.88 -6.79
CA ILE A 90 -0.83 -0.43 -6.73
C ILE A 90 -1.80 -1.49 -7.31
N PRO A 91 -1.35 -2.34 -8.25
CA PRO A 91 -2.15 -3.47 -8.71
C PRO A 91 -2.39 -4.44 -7.57
N SER A 92 -3.59 -5.02 -7.47
CA SER A 92 -3.89 -6.08 -6.51
C SER A 92 -2.93 -7.27 -6.68
N ALA A 93 -2.74 -8.08 -5.64
CA ALA A 93 -1.89 -9.28 -5.73
C ALA A 93 -2.30 -10.21 -6.89
N LYS A 94 -3.59 -10.26 -7.25
CA LYS A 94 -4.12 -11.01 -8.39
C LYS A 94 -3.70 -10.40 -9.74
N GLU A 95 -3.67 -9.07 -9.84
CA GLU A 95 -3.18 -8.35 -11.02
C GLU A 95 -1.66 -8.43 -11.16
N GLN A 96 -0.92 -8.34 -10.06
CA GLN A 96 0.52 -8.53 -10.03
C GLN A 96 0.92 -9.95 -10.48
N ARG A 97 0.19 -10.98 -10.05
CA ARG A 97 0.41 -12.36 -10.52
C ARG A 97 0.14 -12.52 -12.02
N LYS A 98 -0.81 -11.79 -12.58
CA LYS A 98 -1.05 -11.75 -14.04
C LYS A 98 0.07 -11.04 -14.80
N SER A 99 0.64 -9.96 -14.26
CA SER A 99 1.76 -9.25 -14.91
C SER A 99 3.07 -10.02 -14.83
N VAL A 100 3.27 -10.82 -13.78
CA VAL A 100 4.43 -11.73 -13.66
C VAL A 100 4.22 -13.03 -14.48
N GLY A 101 2.96 -13.36 -14.79
CA GLY A 101 2.52 -14.58 -15.48
C GLY A 101 2.34 -14.48 -17.00
N GLN A 102 3.21 -13.77 -17.73
CA GLN A 102 3.40 -14.01 -19.17
C GLN A 102 4.86 -14.26 -19.60
N ASP A 103 5.86 -13.91 -18.79
CA ASP A 103 7.28 -14.16 -19.14
C ASP A 103 8.04 -15.04 -18.14
N PHE A 104 7.44 -15.44 -17.01
CA PHE A 104 8.13 -16.28 -16.02
C PHE A 104 7.24 -17.41 -15.53
N LEU A 105 7.02 -18.39 -16.42
CA LEU A 105 6.67 -19.76 -16.05
C LEU A 105 7.89 -20.35 -15.31
N LEU A 106 7.97 -20.10 -14.01
CA LEU A 106 8.81 -20.91 -13.13
C LEU A 106 8.25 -22.33 -13.15
N ARG A 107 8.93 -23.15 -13.95
CA ARG A 107 8.94 -24.60 -13.84
C ARG A 107 9.09 -25.00 -12.38
N GLY A 108 8.00 -25.45 -11.78
CA GLY A 108 8.09 -26.60 -10.88
C GLY A 108 8.52 -27.79 -11.73
N ASP A 109 9.57 -28.46 -11.27
CA ASP A 109 10.14 -29.70 -11.81
C ASP A 109 11.16 -29.53 -12.95
N SER A 110 12.43 -29.62 -12.53
CA SER A 110 13.64 -29.91 -13.32
C SER A 110 14.10 -28.85 -14.35
N LEU A 111 15.30 -28.36 -14.11
CA LEU A 111 16.14 -27.67 -15.10
C LEU A 111 16.52 -28.67 -16.21
N THR A 112 15.67 -28.84 -17.21
CA THR A 112 16.10 -29.32 -18.54
C THR A 112 16.24 -28.12 -19.47
N LEU A 113 17.48 -27.69 -19.71
CA LEU A 113 17.80 -26.77 -20.81
C LEU A 113 17.50 -27.47 -22.14
N LYS A 114 16.27 -27.29 -22.65
CA LYS A 114 15.91 -27.49 -24.05
C LYS A 114 15.25 -26.21 -24.50
N GLY A 115 15.99 -25.39 -25.25
CA GLY A 115 15.49 -24.09 -25.71
C GLY A 115 16.55 -23.09 -26.19
N LEU A 116 17.85 -23.42 -26.13
CA LEU A 116 18.83 -22.72 -26.96
C LEU A 116 18.65 -23.23 -28.39
N GLY A 117 18.17 -22.33 -29.25
CA GLY A 117 18.00 -22.57 -30.67
C GLY A 117 19.27 -23.14 -31.28
N LYS A 118 19.12 -24.22 -32.05
CA LYS A 118 20.06 -24.57 -33.11
C LYS A 118 20.12 -23.38 -34.07
N GLY A 119 21.18 -22.60 -34.00
CA GLY A 119 21.36 -21.49 -34.93
C GLY A 119 22.46 -20.52 -34.53
N LEU A 120 23.62 -21.03 -34.08
CA LEU A 120 24.82 -20.20 -33.91
C LEU A 120 26.09 -21.04 -33.68
N LEU A 121 26.30 -22.11 -34.45
CA LEU A 121 27.61 -22.76 -34.62
C LEU A 121 27.65 -23.54 -35.95
N GLU A 122 27.38 -22.86 -37.07
CA GLU A 122 27.94 -23.21 -38.39
C GLU A 122 28.16 -21.88 -39.14
N GLY A 123 29.43 -21.55 -39.35
CA GLY A 123 29.93 -20.28 -39.87
C GLY A 123 31.36 -20.05 -39.42
#